data_AF-A0A5Q4SZB4-F1
#
_entry.id   AF-A0A5Q4SZB4-F1
#
_cell.length_a   1.000
_cell.length_b   1.000
_cell.length_c   1.000
_cell.angle_alpha   90.00
_cell.angle_beta   90.00
_cell.angle_gamma   90.00
#
_symmetry.space_group_name_H-M   'P 1'
#
loop_
_entity.id
_entity.type
_entity.pdbx_description
1 polymer ?
#
loop_
_entity_poly.entity_id
_entity_poly.type
_entity_poly.pdbx_seq_one_letter_code
_entity_poly.pdbx_strand_id
1 'polypeptide(L)'
;MRLNSVGRLTAAASTALLLLGGAATSAQAAAPGPVLYSIDFSNPQEQDDNNLPEPYGRVWLQSPWIQQTALWEHPDVDLNTPTLPRYPDDGPYTVRFADHPVTELCANVGEDDTGINRDDVLAEGCVPVDGPGHYTISGPDGSVTVHLLDV
;
A
#
# COMPACT_ATOMS: atom_id res chain seq x y z
N MET A 1 5.53 -5.01 -80.76
CA MET A 1 6.84 -4.79 -81.42
C MET A 1 7.31 -3.39 -81.04
N ARG A 2 8.52 -3.06 -80.56
CA ARG A 2 9.80 -3.71 -80.20
C ARG A 2 10.48 -2.75 -79.19
N LEU A 3 10.83 -3.19 -77.98
CA LEU A 3 12.20 -3.44 -77.45
C LEU A 3 13.12 -2.21 -77.30
N ASN A 4 13.52 -1.88 -76.05
CA ASN A 4 14.90 -2.12 -75.56
C ASN A 4 15.07 -1.84 -74.05
N SER A 5 16.10 -2.48 -73.50
CA SER A 5 16.42 -2.77 -72.10
C SER A 5 17.51 -1.85 -71.50
N VAL A 6 17.84 -2.10 -70.22
CA VAL A 6 19.07 -1.74 -69.46
C VAL A 6 19.03 -0.33 -68.84
N GLY A 7 19.39 -0.06 -67.57
CA GLY A 7 20.00 -0.82 -66.49
C GLY A 7 20.22 0.10 -65.27
N ARG A 8 20.53 -0.50 -64.12
CA ARG A 8 20.61 0.06 -62.75
C ARG A 8 21.65 1.16 -62.55
N LEU A 9 21.42 2.04 -61.56
CA LEU A 9 22.45 2.56 -60.64
C LEU A 9 21.82 3.09 -59.33
N THR A 10 22.44 2.69 -58.22
CA THR A 10 22.11 2.89 -56.80
C THR A 10 22.52 4.28 -56.28
N ALA A 11 21.79 4.81 -55.30
CA ALA A 11 22.31 5.78 -54.34
C ALA A 11 21.79 5.44 -52.93
N ALA A 12 22.70 4.93 -52.09
CA ALA A 12 22.49 4.76 -50.67
C ALA A 12 22.71 6.12 -49.98
N ALA A 13 21.74 6.58 -49.21
CA ALA A 13 21.89 7.74 -48.35
C ALA A 13 22.02 7.27 -46.89
N SER A 14 23.25 7.29 -46.40
CA SER A 14 23.56 7.13 -44.98
C SER A 14 23.12 8.40 -44.24
N THR A 15 22.23 8.26 -43.26
CA THR A 15 21.96 9.34 -42.30
C THR A 15 22.51 8.89 -40.96
N ALA A 16 23.67 9.44 -40.58
CA ALA A 16 24.21 9.32 -39.24
C ALA A 16 23.35 10.18 -38.30
N LEU A 17 22.68 9.54 -37.33
CA LEU A 17 22.04 10.24 -36.23
C LEU A 17 22.87 10.00 -34.97
N LEU A 18 23.70 10.98 -34.63
CA LEU A 18 24.32 11.14 -33.32
C LEU A 18 23.21 11.53 -32.34
N LEU A 19 22.76 10.59 -31.52
CA LEU A 19 21.98 10.89 -30.32
C LEU A 19 22.88 10.68 -29.10
N LEU A 20 23.38 11.83 -28.64
CA LEU A 20 24.09 12.06 -27.41
C LEU A 20 23.40 11.35 -26.24
N GLY A 21 24.21 10.69 -25.41
CA GLY A 21 23.77 10.07 -24.16
C GLY A 21 23.12 11.09 -23.24
N GLY A 22 21.80 11.10 -23.22
CA GLY A 22 21.03 11.56 -22.08
C GLY A 22 20.99 10.40 -21.10
N ALA A 23 21.86 10.41 -20.09
CA ALA A 23 21.56 9.67 -18.89
C ALA A 23 20.25 10.25 -18.35
N ALA A 24 19.13 9.58 -18.63
CA ALA A 24 17.91 9.79 -17.90
C ALA A 24 18.19 9.29 -16.48
N THR A 25 18.77 10.15 -15.64
CA THR A 25 18.68 9.97 -14.20
C THR A 25 17.23 10.24 -13.86
N SER A 26 16.39 9.20 -13.97
CA SER A 26 15.16 9.16 -13.21
C SER A 26 15.59 9.30 -11.76
N ALA A 27 15.44 10.51 -11.21
CA ALA A 27 15.55 10.74 -9.79
C ALA A 27 14.42 9.94 -9.16
N GLN A 28 14.73 8.71 -8.76
CA GLN A 28 13.83 7.89 -8.00
C GLN A 28 13.68 8.63 -6.66
N ALA A 29 12.49 9.16 -6.38
CA ALA A 29 12.20 9.74 -5.09
C ALA A 29 12.62 8.70 -4.03
N ALA A 30 13.44 9.11 -3.07
CA ALA A 30 13.85 8.21 -2.01
C ALA A 30 12.58 7.74 -1.29
N ALA A 31 12.36 6.43 -1.25
CA ALA A 31 11.23 5.87 -0.53
C ALA A 31 11.31 6.30 0.95
N PRO A 32 10.23 6.84 1.54
CA PRO A 32 10.22 7.30 2.93
C PRO A 32 10.54 6.17 3.90
N GLY A 33 11.34 6.44 4.93
CA GLY A 33 11.66 5.50 6.00
C GLY A 33 13.05 5.71 6.61
N PRO A 34 13.31 5.23 7.84
CA PRO A 34 12.40 4.54 8.76
C PRO A 34 11.24 5.41 9.27
N VAL A 35 10.16 4.81 9.78
CA VAL A 35 8.94 5.53 10.22
C VAL A 35 8.48 5.12 11.61
N LEU A 36 7.87 6.07 12.32
CA LEU A 36 7.00 5.76 13.46
C LEU A 36 5.55 5.63 12.98
N TYR A 37 4.76 4.73 13.57
CA TYR A 37 3.38 4.51 13.16
C TYR A 37 2.38 4.27 14.28
N SER A 38 1.12 4.63 14.01
CA SER A 38 -0.07 4.15 14.73
C SER A 38 -1.20 3.88 13.73
N ILE A 39 -2.22 3.13 14.13
CA ILE A 39 -3.29 2.60 13.29
C ILE A 39 -4.61 2.86 14.02
N ASP A 40 -5.58 3.45 13.35
CA ASP A 40 -6.97 3.51 13.81
C ASP A 40 -7.82 2.58 12.95
N PHE A 41 -8.71 1.84 13.61
CA PHE A 41 -9.72 0.98 12.99
C PHE A 41 -11.08 1.65 13.16
N SER A 42 -11.91 1.59 12.13
CA SER A 42 -13.24 2.19 12.14
C SER A 42 -14.24 1.26 11.46
N ASN A 43 -15.25 0.84 12.21
CA ASN A 43 -16.47 0.27 11.67
C ASN A 43 -17.67 1.15 12.08
N PRO A 44 -18.25 1.97 11.18
CA PRO A 44 -19.48 2.73 11.45
C PRO A 44 -20.75 1.87 11.52
N GLN A 45 -20.69 0.61 11.09
CA GLN A 45 -21.82 -0.33 11.13
C GLN A 45 -21.85 -1.17 12.41
N GLU A 46 -20.78 -1.13 13.20
CA GLU A 46 -20.63 -1.80 14.49
C GLU A 46 -21.84 -1.59 15.38
N GLN A 47 -22.41 -2.68 15.87
CA GLN A 47 -23.68 -2.70 16.58
C GLN A 47 -23.66 -3.60 17.83
N ASP A 48 -22.48 -4.05 18.23
CA ASP A 48 -22.29 -4.81 19.46
C ASP A 48 -22.52 -3.96 20.74
N ASP A 49 -22.12 -4.50 21.90
CA ASP A 49 -22.39 -3.89 23.19
C ASP A 49 -21.59 -2.59 23.47
N ASN A 50 -20.50 -2.35 22.73
CA ASN A 50 -19.58 -1.26 22.98
C ASN A 50 -19.42 -0.31 21.77
N ASN A 51 -19.91 -0.69 20.59
CA ASN A 51 -19.84 0.04 19.32
C ASN A 51 -18.40 0.40 18.92
N LEU A 52 -17.44 -0.48 19.22
CA LEU A 52 -16.04 -0.33 18.83
C LEU A 52 -15.62 -1.56 18.01
N PRO A 53 -14.75 -1.38 17.01
CA PRO A 53 -14.42 -2.46 16.09
C PRO A 53 -13.63 -3.58 16.76
N GLU A 54 -13.88 -4.81 16.32
CA GLU A 54 -13.15 -6.04 16.69
C GLU A 54 -12.31 -6.55 15.50
N PRO A 55 -11.26 -5.80 15.07
CA PRO A 55 -10.57 -6.09 13.83
C PRO A 55 -9.72 -7.36 13.91
N TYR A 56 -9.72 -8.14 12.83
CA TYR A 56 -8.76 -9.20 12.57
C TYR A 56 -8.12 -9.05 11.17
N GLY A 57 -7.00 -9.72 10.94
CA GLY A 57 -6.28 -9.70 9.67
C GLY A 57 -4.91 -9.06 9.79
N ARG A 58 -4.55 -8.19 8.83
CA ARG A 58 -3.19 -7.67 8.70
C ARG A 58 -3.12 -6.27 8.11
N VAL A 59 -2.22 -5.47 8.66
CA VAL A 59 -1.73 -4.21 8.08
C VAL A 59 -0.23 -4.32 7.88
N TRP A 60 0.28 -3.99 6.70
CA TRP A 60 1.70 -4.14 6.38
C TRP A 60 2.22 -3.05 5.45
N LEU A 61 3.52 -2.77 5.57
CA LEU A 61 4.27 -1.94 4.64
C LEU A 61 4.92 -2.83 3.58
N GLN A 62 5.01 -2.31 2.36
CA GLN A 62 5.80 -2.90 1.29
C GLN A 62 6.94 -1.95 0.92
N SER A 63 8.14 -2.52 0.83
CA SER A 63 9.35 -1.81 0.40
C SER A 63 9.47 -1.78 -1.14
N PRO A 64 10.38 -0.94 -1.70
CA PRO A 64 10.68 -0.95 -3.13
C PRO A 64 11.13 -2.31 -3.69
N TRP A 65 11.62 -3.19 -2.81
CA TRP A 65 12.14 -4.53 -3.15
C TRP A 65 11.11 -5.63 -2.90
N ILE A 66 9.84 -5.27 -2.69
CA ILE A 66 8.70 -6.18 -2.47
C ILE A 66 8.76 -6.92 -1.11
N GLN A 67 9.77 -6.61 -0.26
CA GLN A 67 9.74 -7.09 1.12
C GLN A 67 8.55 -6.46 1.85
N GLN A 68 7.80 -7.32 2.57
CA GLN A 68 6.67 -6.92 3.39
C GLN A 68 7.05 -6.94 4.88
N THR A 69 6.57 -5.95 5.61
CA THR A 69 6.73 -5.87 7.07
C THR A 69 5.38 -5.64 7.71
N ALA A 70 4.95 -6.59 8.54
CA ALA A 70 3.71 -6.46 9.29
C ALA A 70 3.84 -5.31 10.30
N LEU A 71 2.86 -4.41 10.27
CA LEU A 71 2.65 -3.39 11.30
C LEU A 71 1.75 -3.93 12.41
N TRP A 72 0.76 -4.72 12.02
CA TRP A 72 -0.18 -5.35 12.92
C TRP A 72 -0.74 -6.61 12.26
N GLU A 73 -0.90 -7.66 13.06
CA GLU A 73 -1.50 -8.93 12.68
C GLU A 73 -2.33 -9.44 13.85
N HIS A 74 -3.56 -9.87 13.57
CA HIS A 74 -4.39 -10.56 14.54
C HIS A 74 -5.18 -11.67 13.83
N PRO A 75 -5.20 -12.91 14.33
CA PRO A 75 -6.03 -13.96 13.75
C PRO A 75 -7.51 -13.66 14.01
N ASP A 76 -8.37 -14.16 13.12
CA ASP A 76 -9.78 -14.31 13.43
C ASP A 76 -9.91 -15.40 14.52
N VAL A 77 -10.54 -15.03 15.64
CA VAL A 77 -10.79 -15.94 16.77
C VAL A 77 -12.28 -15.95 17.13
N ASP A 78 -13.13 -15.69 16.13
CA ASP A 78 -14.57 -15.57 16.21
C ASP A 78 -14.95 -14.56 17.32
N LEU A 79 -16.02 -14.86 18.07
CA LEU A 79 -16.58 -14.10 19.19
C LEU A 79 -15.58 -13.69 20.30
N ASN A 80 -14.32 -14.09 20.21
CA ASN A 80 -13.26 -13.71 21.14
C ASN A 80 -12.30 -12.67 20.53
N THR A 81 -12.59 -12.17 19.33
CA THR A 81 -11.76 -11.16 18.68
C THR A 81 -11.85 -9.89 19.52
N PRO A 82 -10.72 -9.35 20.01
CA PRO A 82 -10.77 -8.27 20.97
C PRO A 82 -11.14 -6.96 20.29
N THR A 83 -11.98 -6.18 20.96
CA THR A 83 -12.18 -4.77 20.66
C THR A 83 -10.85 -4.01 20.58
N LEU A 84 -10.58 -3.39 19.42
CA LEU A 84 -9.34 -2.67 19.14
C LEU A 84 -9.57 -1.48 18.20
N PRO A 85 -10.03 -0.33 18.70
CA PRO A 85 -10.19 0.87 17.88
C PRO A 85 -8.86 1.48 17.44
N ARG A 86 -7.76 1.19 18.14
CA ARG A 86 -6.44 1.78 17.88
C ARG A 86 -5.30 0.82 18.22
N TYR A 87 -4.25 0.82 17.39
CA TYR A 87 -2.99 0.12 17.63
C TYR A 87 -1.77 1.06 17.44
N PRO A 88 -0.79 1.09 18.35
CA PRO A 88 -0.85 0.53 19.70
C PRO A 88 -2.05 1.06 20.48
N ASP A 89 -2.60 0.20 21.33
CA ASP A 89 -3.57 0.58 22.35
C ASP A 89 -2.94 1.60 23.34
N ASP A 90 -3.77 2.24 24.18
CA ASP A 90 -3.43 3.31 25.14
C ASP A 90 -2.42 2.91 26.26
N GLY A 91 -1.48 2.02 25.96
CA GLY A 91 -0.29 1.73 26.75
C GLY A 91 0.76 2.85 26.71
N PRO A 92 1.95 2.62 27.29
CA PRO A 92 2.98 3.66 27.46
C PRO A 92 3.57 4.21 26.15
N TYR A 93 3.22 3.61 25.01
CA TYR A 93 3.71 3.98 23.69
C TYR A 93 2.54 4.11 22.73
N THR A 94 2.33 5.32 22.21
CA THR A 94 1.25 5.63 21.27
C THR A 94 1.61 5.34 19.81
N VAL A 95 2.86 4.94 19.56
CA VAL A 95 3.40 4.61 18.23
C VAL A 95 4.40 3.43 18.30
N ARG A 96 4.71 2.85 17.15
CA ARG A 96 5.72 1.79 16.93
C ARG A 96 6.70 2.21 15.83
N PHE A 97 7.78 1.47 15.63
CA PHE A 97 8.84 1.77 14.66
C PHE A 97 8.91 0.70 13.55
N ALA A 98 9.09 1.14 12.31
CA ALA A 98 9.42 0.29 11.17
C ALA A 98 10.74 0.77 10.52
N ASP A 99 11.68 -0.13 10.34
CA ASP A 99 13.11 0.17 10.15
C ASP A 99 13.58 0.22 8.69
N HIS A 100 12.66 0.29 7.72
CA HIS A 100 12.98 0.22 6.30
C HIS A 100 12.20 1.25 5.45
N PRO A 101 12.67 1.53 4.21
CA PRO A 101 11.93 2.35 3.26
C PRO A 101 10.59 1.72 2.85
N VAL A 102 9.61 2.57 2.61
CA VAL A 102 8.21 2.23 2.32
C VAL A 102 7.83 2.79 0.97
N THR A 103 7.13 2.00 0.15
CA THR A 103 6.51 2.47 -1.10
C THR A 103 5.00 2.32 -1.10
N GLU A 104 4.49 1.32 -0.40
CA GLU A 104 3.06 1.08 -0.28
C GLU A 104 2.71 0.69 1.16
N LEU A 105 1.51 1.07 1.55
CA LEU A 105 0.84 0.58 2.74
C LEU A 105 -0.34 -0.26 2.28
N CYS A 106 -0.48 -1.44 2.86
CA CYS A 106 -1.53 -2.38 2.50
C CYS A 106 -2.28 -2.86 3.75
N ALA A 107 -3.55 -3.21 3.55
CA ALA A 107 -4.39 -3.79 4.57
C ALA A 107 -5.31 -4.86 3.98
N ASN A 108 -5.54 -5.91 4.75
CA ASN A 108 -6.61 -6.88 4.59
C ASN A 108 -7.14 -7.13 6.00
N VAL A 109 -8.19 -6.40 6.35
CA VAL A 109 -8.74 -6.34 7.70
C VAL A 109 -10.24 -6.56 7.62
N GLY A 110 -10.68 -7.62 8.28
CA GLY A 110 -12.08 -7.88 8.56
C GLY A 110 -12.41 -7.55 10.01
N GLU A 111 -13.68 -7.71 10.36
CA GLU A 111 -14.18 -7.57 11.72
C GLU A 111 -15.33 -8.58 11.91
N ASP A 112 -15.40 -9.16 13.11
CA ASP A 112 -16.37 -10.19 13.45
C ASP A 112 -17.57 -9.58 14.19
N ASP A 113 -18.71 -9.51 13.50
CA ASP A 113 -19.98 -9.00 14.02
C ASP A 113 -20.63 -9.97 15.03
N THR A 114 -19.95 -10.35 16.11
CA THR A 114 -20.45 -11.15 17.27
C THR A 114 -21.56 -12.18 16.99
N GLY A 115 -21.51 -12.88 15.85
CA GLY A 115 -22.48 -13.90 15.41
C GLY A 115 -23.86 -13.41 14.92
N ILE A 116 -24.04 -12.14 14.55
CA ILE A 116 -25.32 -11.59 14.08
C ILE A 116 -25.39 -11.48 12.55
N ASN A 117 -24.27 -11.16 11.88
CA ASN A 117 -24.19 -10.96 10.42
C ASN A 117 -22.98 -11.65 9.79
N ARG A 118 -22.72 -11.37 8.52
CA ARG A 118 -21.49 -11.75 7.79
C ARG A 118 -20.40 -10.76 8.22
N ASP A 119 -19.20 -11.26 8.44
CA ASP A 119 -17.99 -10.46 8.71
C ASP A 119 -17.90 -9.23 7.81
N ASP A 120 -17.70 -8.10 8.47
CA ASP A 120 -17.51 -6.80 7.84
C ASP A 120 -16.09 -6.70 7.28
N VAL A 121 -15.96 -6.03 6.14
CA VAL A 121 -14.66 -5.79 5.52
C VAL A 121 -14.27 -4.34 5.77
N LEU A 122 -13.35 -4.13 6.72
CA LEU A 122 -12.87 -2.81 7.11
C LEU A 122 -11.88 -2.24 6.10
N ALA A 123 -10.99 -3.05 5.54
CA ALA A 123 -10.02 -2.59 4.55
C ALA A 123 -9.51 -3.73 3.66
N GLU A 124 -9.47 -3.48 2.35
CA GLU A 124 -8.82 -4.38 1.39
C GLU A 124 -8.07 -3.57 0.33
N GLY A 125 -6.76 -3.78 0.23
CA GLY A 125 -5.94 -3.21 -0.83
C GLY A 125 -4.72 -2.47 -0.32
N CYS A 126 -4.16 -1.61 -1.19
CA CYS A 126 -2.94 -0.86 -0.93
C CYS A 126 -3.05 0.59 -1.41
N VAL A 127 -2.33 1.48 -0.74
CA VAL A 127 -2.14 2.88 -1.12
C VAL A 127 -0.65 3.22 -1.23
N PRO A 128 -0.25 4.06 -2.18
CA PRO A 128 1.14 4.53 -2.27
C PRO A 128 1.49 5.41 -1.06
N VAL A 129 2.75 5.36 -0.65
CA VAL A 129 3.28 6.15 0.47
C VAL A 129 4.38 7.06 -0.04
N ASP A 130 4.15 8.38 0.07
CA ASP A 130 5.06 9.42 -0.42
C ASP A 130 5.84 10.13 0.72
N GLY A 131 5.48 9.86 1.98
CA GLY A 131 6.10 10.48 3.15
C GLY A 131 5.35 10.22 4.46
N PRO A 132 5.70 10.92 5.55
CA PRO A 132 4.85 11.01 6.73
C PRO A 132 3.47 11.56 6.37
N GLY A 133 2.43 11.08 7.05
CA GLY A 133 1.06 11.48 6.79
C GLY A 133 0.03 10.49 7.30
N HIS A 134 -1.21 10.68 6.85
CA HIS A 134 -2.35 9.84 7.17
C HIS A 134 -2.78 9.08 5.93
N TYR A 135 -2.81 7.76 6.02
CA TYR A 135 -3.11 6.87 4.92
C TYR A 135 -4.32 6.02 5.27
N THR A 136 -5.43 6.26 4.58
CA THR A 136 -6.67 5.52 4.78
C THR A 136 -6.87 4.50 3.68
N ILE A 137 -7.08 3.25 4.08
CA ILE A 137 -7.52 2.15 3.20
C ILE A 137 -8.95 1.83 3.63
N SER A 138 -9.87 1.83 2.67
CA SER A 138 -11.30 1.64 2.94
C SER A 138 -11.78 0.31 2.39
N GLY A 139 -12.63 -0.36 3.16
CA GLY A 139 -13.46 -1.47 2.71
C GLY A 139 -14.91 -1.01 2.50
N PRO A 140 -15.80 -1.93 2.09
CA PRO A 140 -17.23 -1.67 2.01
C PRO A 140 -17.84 -1.21 3.33
N ASP A 141 -17.33 -1.74 4.45
CA ASP A 141 -18.01 -1.62 5.75
C ASP A 141 -17.30 -0.66 6.69
N GLY A 142 -16.01 -0.43 6.51
CA GLY A 142 -15.22 0.45 7.37
C GLY A 142 -13.95 1.01 6.74
N SER A 143 -12.99 1.34 7.59
CA SER A 143 -11.67 1.80 7.15
C SER A 143 -10.57 1.53 8.17
N VAL A 144 -9.34 1.43 7.66
CA VAL A 144 -8.11 1.43 8.45
C VAL A 144 -7.33 2.70 8.09
N THR A 145 -6.99 3.51 9.10
CA THR A 145 -6.15 4.70 8.91
C THR A 145 -4.82 4.53 9.62
N VAL A 146 -3.73 4.55 8.87
CA VAL A 146 -2.36 4.49 9.40
C VAL A 146 -1.75 5.88 9.41
N HIS A 147 -1.22 6.26 10.56
CA HIS A 147 -0.50 7.51 10.78
C HIS A 147 0.98 7.19 10.71
N LEU A 148 1.68 7.70 9.70
CA LEU A 148 3.13 7.59 9.57
C LEU A 148 3.76 8.92 9.98
N LEU A 149 4.77 8.85 10.85
CA LEU A 149 5.52 9.99 11.36
C LEU A 149 7.00 9.83 11.02
N ASP A 150 7.70 10.96 10.89
CA ASP A 150 9.16 10.98 10.84
C ASP A 150 9.76 10.51 12.18
N VAL A 151 11.01 10.06 12.13
CA VAL A 151 11.82 9.57 13.26
C VAL A 151 12.72 10.68 13.80
#